data_AF-A0A397B1W3-F1
#
_entry.id   AF-A0A397B1W3-F1
#
_cell.length_a   1.000
_cell.length_b   1.000
_cell.length_c   1.000
_cell.angle_alpha   90.00
_cell.angle_beta   90.00
_cell.angle_gamma   90.00
#
_symmetry.space_group_name_H-M   'P 1'
#
loop_
_entity.id
_entity.type
_entity.pdbx_description
1 polymer ?
#
loop_
_entity_poly.entity_id
_entity_poly.type
_entity_poly.pdbx_seq_one_letter_code
_entity_poly.pdbx_strand_id
1 'polypeptide(L)'
;MMRLHVEDLAGVKAAFESYGRDGLDLEAFVRIMVERLVWTPSTVVDLVYELVDLFGHIVINGQGTMVWEDFTSALIEAGMATGLDETHWRDMKYEDNVLFVDRTSRQPKHVEYISEIRKLIVFEGTRPVMQIYDPTAILASEAAESSVDDPGNAPTSLPLTHEIHPLAYTSGYRRDQDAVRSEHSPVQVNAFAIKYLTTLDILAVSAGDLKLSFWNCAIMFTSEIPTPMELVATEHPQRILEWAPKPSRLFTVSIDNRILVWTVSQ
;
A
#
# COMPACT_ATOMS: atom_id res chain seq x y z
N MET A 1 28.09 -2.35 27.99
CA MET A 1 28.69 -1.00 27.91
C MET A 1 29.99 -1.08 27.12
N MET A 2 29.96 -0.66 25.85
CA MET A 2 31.14 -0.57 24.97
C MET A 2 32.18 0.38 25.56
N ARG A 3 33.41 -0.11 25.80
CA ARG A 3 34.57 0.72 26.16
C ARG A 3 35.37 1.01 24.88
N LEU A 4 34.92 1.99 24.11
CA LEU A 4 35.76 2.63 23.10
C LEU A 4 36.83 3.46 23.84
N HIS A 5 38.10 3.20 23.58
CA HIS A 5 39.15 4.13 23.98
C HIS A 5 39.00 5.40 23.13
N VAL A 6 38.91 6.56 23.78
CA VAL A 6 38.72 7.87 23.12
C VAL A 6 39.84 8.16 22.09
N GLU A 7 41.01 7.55 22.29
CA GLU A 7 42.18 7.64 21.41
C GLU A 7 42.01 6.90 20.07
N ASP A 8 41.10 5.91 19.98
CA ASP A 8 40.86 5.13 18.76
C ASP A 8 39.79 5.74 17.83
N LEU A 9 38.99 6.70 18.32
CA LEU A 9 37.92 7.32 17.53
C LEU A 9 38.46 8.06 16.29
N ALA A 10 39.64 8.67 16.41
CA ALA A 10 40.34 9.29 15.28
C ALA A 10 40.80 8.26 14.25
N GLY A 11 41.18 7.06 14.70
CA GLY A 11 41.53 5.93 13.84
C GLY A 11 40.33 5.33 13.13
N VAL A 12 39.18 5.23 13.82
CA VAL A 12 37.91 4.80 13.21
C VAL A 12 37.46 5.80 12.16
N LYS A 13 37.51 7.11 12.45
CA LYS A 13 37.17 8.15 11.48
C LYS A 13 38.05 8.08 10.22
N ALA A 14 39.37 7.97 10.39
CA ALA A 14 40.30 7.86 9.27
C ALA A 14 40.06 6.59 8.43
N ALA A 15 39.69 5.48 9.08
CA ALA A 15 39.34 4.23 8.39
C ALA A 15 38.05 4.40 7.58
N PHE A 16 37.02 5.06 8.11
CA PHE A 16 35.79 5.35 7.36
C PHE A 16 36.03 6.30 6.18
N GLU A 17 36.83 7.35 6.36
CA GLU A 17 37.15 8.32 5.30
C GLU A 17 38.00 7.68 4.18
N SER A 18 38.76 6.61 4.46
CA SER A 18 39.54 5.90 3.44
C SER A 18 38.68 5.17 2.38
N TYR A 19 37.43 4.84 2.71
CA TYR A 19 36.46 4.24 1.78
C TYR A 19 35.69 5.30 0.96
N GLY A 20 35.92 6.59 1.19
CA GLY A 20 35.38 7.68 0.38
C GLY A 20 33.85 7.81 0.45
N ARG A 21 33.23 8.28 -0.66
CA ARG A 21 31.77 8.51 -0.75
C ARG A 21 30.94 7.25 -0.92
N ASP A 22 31.58 6.11 -1.19
CA ASP A 22 30.88 4.85 -1.46
C ASP A 22 30.43 4.14 -0.17
N GLY A 23 30.94 4.57 0.99
CA GLY A 23 30.58 4.02 2.30
C GLY A 23 31.21 2.66 2.57
N LEU A 24 31.05 2.18 3.80
CA LEU A 24 31.54 0.87 4.25
C LEU A 24 30.47 -0.20 4.08
N ASP A 25 30.84 -1.35 3.54
CA ASP A 25 30.00 -2.55 3.60
C ASP A 25 30.04 -3.17 5.00
N LEU A 26 29.10 -4.09 5.26
CA LEU A 26 28.95 -4.76 6.55
C LEU A 26 30.25 -5.47 6.97
N GLU A 27 30.94 -6.11 6.03
CA GLU A 27 32.17 -6.86 6.30
C GLU A 27 33.32 -5.93 6.70
N ALA A 28 33.53 -4.83 5.98
CA ALA A 28 34.56 -3.85 6.34
C ALA A 28 34.23 -3.12 7.64
N PHE A 29 32.95 -2.81 7.90
CA PHE A 29 32.51 -2.20 9.14
C PHE A 29 32.81 -3.09 10.36
N VAL A 30 32.39 -4.36 10.32
CA VAL A 30 32.63 -5.31 11.42
C VAL A 30 34.13 -5.51 11.63
N ARG A 31 34.92 -5.63 10.56
CA ARG A 31 36.38 -5.78 10.65
C ARG A 31 37.04 -4.58 11.34
N ILE A 32 36.72 -3.36 10.92
CA ILE A 32 37.28 -2.12 11.50
C ILE A 32 36.90 -1.98 12.97
N MET A 33 35.65 -2.28 13.31
CA MET A 33 35.15 -2.16 14.68
C MET A 33 35.73 -3.24 15.59
N VAL A 34 35.85 -4.50 15.15
CA VAL A 34 36.44 -5.58 15.95
C VAL A 34 37.95 -5.37 16.18
N GLU A 35 38.67 -4.78 15.22
CA GLU A 35 40.10 -4.45 15.41
C GLU A 35 40.33 -3.32 16.44
N ARG A 36 39.32 -2.48 16.67
CA ARG A 36 39.42 -1.26 17.50
C ARG A 36 38.64 -1.33 18.81
N LEU A 37 37.79 -2.34 18.98
CA LEU A 37 37.04 -2.57 20.22
C LEU A 37 37.75 -3.58 21.10
N VAL A 38 37.66 -3.39 22.41
CA VAL A 38 38.18 -4.35 23.38
C VAL A 38 37.22 -5.53 23.47
N TRP A 39 37.69 -6.72 23.10
CA TRP A 39 36.93 -7.96 23.20
C TRP A 39 37.74 -9.07 23.87
N THR A 40 37.03 -10.07 24.38
CA THR A 40 37.61 -11.33 24.89
C THR A 40 37.12 -12.49 24.01
N PRO A 41 37.87 -13.61 23.90
CA PRO A 41 37.48 -14.73 23.03
C PRO A 41 36.06 -15.26 23.29
N SER A 42 35.56 -15.11 24.51
CA SER A 42 34.19 -15.47 24.91
C SER A 42 33.11 -14.49 24.48
N THR A 43 33.46 -13.22 24.18
CA THR A 43 32.49 -12.15 23.89
C THR A 43 32.57 -11.65 22.44
N VAL A 44 33.48 -12.18 21.62
CA VAL A 44 33.62 -11.77 20.20
C VAL A 44 32.36 -12.06 19.42
N VAL A 45 31.78 -13.24 19.62
CA VAL A 45 30.62 -13.69 18.85
C VAL A 45 29.44 -12.75 19.12
N ASP A 46 29.15 -12.49 20.40
CA ASP A 46 28.10 -11.57 20.80
C ASP A 46 28.36 -10.14 20.30
N LEU A 47 29.62 -9.68 20.37
CA LEU A 47 30.02 -8.38 19.85
C LEU A 47 29.81 -8.25 18.34
N VAL A 48 30.12 -9.31 17.59
CA VAL A 48 29.91 -9.33 16.13
C VAL A 48 28.42 -9.27 15.81
N TYR A 49 27.57 -10.01 16.54
CA TYR A 49 26.12 -9.90 16.38
C TYR A 49 25.61 -8.49 16.70
N GLU A 50 26.05 -7.89 17.80
CA GLU A 50 25.69 -6.51 18.17
C GLU A 50 26.12 -5.48 17.09
N LEU A 51 27.30 -5.66 16.48
CA LEU A 51 27.79 -4.79 15.41
C LEU A 51 27.02 -4.98 14.11
N VAL A 52 26.64 -6.21 13.78
CA VAL A 52 25.81 -6.52 12.60
C VAL A 52 24.43 -5.89 12.77
N ASP A 53 23.84 -6.01 13.94
CA ASP A 53 22.55 -5.39 14.25
C ASP A 53 22.65 -3.86 14.21
N LEU A 54 23.73 -3.27 14.76
CA LEU A 54 23.97 -1.83 14.68
C LEU A 54 24.10 -1.35 13.24
N PHE A 55 24.82 -2.10 12.40
CA PHE A 55 24.94 -1.79 10.97
C PHE A 55 23.58 -1.85 10.28
N GLY A 56 22.83 -2.91 10.54
CA GLY A 56 21.47 -3.10 10.03
C GLY A 56 20.55 -1.95 10.40
N HIS A 57 20.58 -1.47 11.66
CA HIS A 57 19.75 -0.36 12.13
C HIS A 57 20.05 0.97 11.47
N ILE A 58 21.33 1.25 11.17
CA ILE A 58 21.75 2.54 10.61
C ILE A 58 21.51 2.58 9.09
N VAL A 59 21.67 1.44 8.41
CA VAL A 59 21.65 1.34 6.93
C VAL A 59 20.24 1.06 6.36
N ILE A 60 19.19 1.08 7.18
CA ILE A 60 17.78 0.74 6.79
C ILE A 60 17.28 1.52 5.55
N ASN A 61 17.86 2.67 5.21
CA ASN A 61 17.38 3.52 4.11
C ASN A 61 18.34 3.78 2.92
N GLY A 62 19.42 3.00 2.70
CA GLY A 62 20.24 3.23 1.50
C GLY A 62 21.31 2.18 1.19
N GLN A 63 21.45 1.85 -0.11
CA GLN A 63 22.48 1.10 -0.87
C GLN A 63 23.32 -0.04 -0.23
N GLY A 64 23.07 -0.44 1.02
CA GLY A 64 23.85 -1.46 1.73
C GLY A 64 25.22 -0.96 2.23
N THR A 65 25.47 0.34 2.24
CA THR A 65 26.75 0.93 2.69
C THR A 65 26.54 2.02 3.75
N MET A 66 27.46 2.11 4.71
CA MET A 66 27.42 3.04 5.83
C MET A 66 28.45 4.15 5.66
N VAL A 67 28.00 5.41 5.72
CA VAL A 67 28.89 6.58 5.73
C VAL A 67 29.16 7.04 7.16
N TRP A 68 30.31 7.69 7.39
CA TRP A 68 30.71 8.22 8.71
C TRP A 68 29.67 9.19 9.32
N GLU A 69 29.03 10.01 8.49
CA GLU A 69 27.99 10.95 8.94
C GLU A 69 26.76 10.21 9.49
N ASP A 70 26.36 9.10 8.86
CA ASP A 70 25.25 8.26 9.31
C ASP A 70 25.59 7.56 10.63
N PHE A 71 26.80 7.02 10.73
CA PHE A 71 27.29 6.36 11.94
C PHE A 71 27.35 7.32 13.14
N THR A 72 27.89 8.52 12.96
CA THR A 72 27.98 9.51 14.03
C THR A 72 26.61 10.07 14.44
N SER A 73 25.71 10.28 13.47
CA SER A 73 24.33 10.72 13.74
C SER A 73 23.57 9.69 14.56
N ALA A 74 23.68 8.40 14.21
CA ALA A 74 23.03 7.32 14.95
C ALA A 74 23.57 7.17 16.38
N LEU A 75 24.87 7.36 16.59
CA LEU A 75 25.47 7.35 17.93
C LEU A 75 25.01 8.54 18.78
N ILE A 76 24.85 9.73 18.17
CA ILE A 76 24.31 10.91 18.86
C ILE A 76 22.84 10.68 19.23
N GLU A 77 22.03 10.12 18.33
CA GLU A 77 20.63 9.79 18.59
C GLU A 77 20.48 8.72 19.68
N ALA A 78 21.29 7.66 19.65
CA ALA A 78 21.34 6.64 20.70
C ALA A 78 21.80 7.23 22.04
N GLY A 79 22.78 8.15 22.02
CA GLY A 79 23.24 8.88 23.20
C GLY A 79 22.17 9.81 23.81
N MET A 80 21.29 10.38 22.97
CA MET A 80 20.16 11.18 23.44
C MET A 80 18.99 10.30 23.93
N ALA A 81 18.80 9.11 23.35
CA ALA A 81 17.76 8.17 23.73
C ALA A 81 18.02 7.49 25.10
N THR A 82 19.28 7.38 25.53
CA THR A 82 19.65 6.78 26.83
C THR A 82 19.36 7.68 28.04
N GLY A 83 18.89 8.92 27.83
CA GLY A 83 18.42 9.82 28.89
C GLY A 83 16.96 9.61 29.31
N LEU A 84 16.22 8.72 28.66
CA LEU A 84 14.84 8.37 28.97
C LEU A 84 14.80 6.93 29.47
N ASP A 85 14.86 6.79 30.79
CA ASP A 85 14.44 5.56 31.46
C ASP A 85 13.01 5.21 31.02
N GLU A 86 12.75 3.90 30.96
CA GLU A 86 11.50 3.24 30.55
C GLU A 86 11.30 3.05 29.04
N THR A 87 11.47 1.80 28.58
CA THR A 87 10.36 1.05 27.95
C THR A 87 10.76 -0.41 27.68
N HIS A 88 10.41 -1.29 28.62
CA HIS A 88 10.22 -2.74 28.39
C HIS A 88 8.97 -3.00 27.51
N TRP A 89 8.86 -2.30 26.38
CA TRP A 89 7.75 -2.40 25.42
C TRP A 89 8.26 -2.58 23.98
N ARG A 90 9.50 -3.04 23.82
CA ARG A 90 10.02 -3.54 22.55
C ARG A 90 10.10 -5.05 22.66
N ASP A 91 9.07 -5.74 22.19
CA ASP A 91 9.16 -7.12 21.68
C ASP A 91 7.82 -7.60 21.08
N MET A 92 7.07 -6.70 20.44
CA MET A 92 6.01 -7.08 19.50
C MET A 92 6.04 -6.09 18.32
N LYS A 93 7.18 -6.02 17.64
CA LYS A 93 7.22 -5.39 16.32
C LYS A 93 6.95 -6.49 15.30
N TYR A 94 5.99 -6.23 14.41
CA TYR A 94 5.74 -7.09 13.27
C TYR A 94 7.01 -7.16 12.42
N GLU A 95 7.59 -8.34 12.31
CA GLU A 95 8.64 -8.63 11.32
C GLU A 95 7.98 -9.31 10.12
N ASP A 96 8.15 -8.70 8.94
CA ASP A 96 7.69 -9.30 7.70
C ASP A 96 8.48 -10.58 7.43
N ASN A 97 7.80 -11.71 7.49
CA ASN A 97 8.43 -13.00 7.27
C ASN A 97 8.73 -13.18 5.78
N VAL A 98 9.98 -12.96 5.39
CA VAL A 98 10.49 -13.11 4.02
C VAL A 98 10.28 -14.51 3.41
N LEU A 99 10.04 -15.55 4.22
CA LEU A 99 9.72 -16.89 3.74
C LEU A 99 8.23 -17.09 3.41
N PHE A 100 7.35 -16.25 3.96
CA PHE A 100 5.90 -16.30 3.78
C PHE A 100 5.38 -14.99 3.18
N VAL A 101 6.07 -14.50 2.15
CA VAL A 101 5.57 -13.39 1.33
C VAL A 101 4.44 -13.93 0.46
N ASP A 102 3.24 -13.43 0.70
CA ASP A 102 2.08 -13.76 -0.14
C ASP A 102 2.24 -13.15 -1.52
N ARG A 103 2.75 -13.95 -2.47
CA ARG A 103 2.92 -13.57 -3.88
C ARG A 103 1.67 -13.83 -4.72
N THR A 104 0.63 -14.40 -4.10
CA THR A 104 -0.53 -14.97 -4.79
C THR A 104 -1.81 -14.24 -4.45
N SER A 105 -1.97 -13.80 -3.20
CA SER A 105 -3.11 -13.02 -2.75
C SER A 105 -2.95 -11.60 -3.22
N ARG A 106 -3.90 -11.21 -4.05
CA ARG A 106 -4.00 -9.86 -4.58
C ARG A 106 -4.96 -9.13 -3.66
N GLN A 107 -4.40 -8.37 -2.73
CA GLN A 107 -5.22 -7.71 -1.71
C GLN A 107 -6.16 -6.69 -2.37
N PRO A 108 -7.47 -6.72 -2.05
CA PRO A 108 -8.39 -5.69 -2.51
C PRO A 108 -8.00 -4.37 -1.84
N LYS A 109 -7.84 -3.31 -2.64
CA LYS A 109 -7.55 -1.96 -2.12
C LYS A 109 -8.80 -1.26 -1.60
N HIS A 110 -9.95 -1.59 -2.18
CA HIS A 110 -11.21 -0.96 -1.84
C HIS A 110 -12.37 -1.92 -2.08
N VAL A 111 -13.33 -1.89 -1.16
CA VAL A 111 -14.55 -2.70 -1.19
C VAL A 111 -15.70 -1.79 -0.80
N GLU A 112 -16.72 -1.70 -1.65
CA GLU A 112 -17.92 -0.91 -1.41
C GLU A 112 -19.18 -1.74 -1.69
N TYR A 113 -20.08 -1.79 -0.72
CA TYR A 113 -21.41 -2.36 -0.91
C TYR A 113 -22.42 -1.25 -1.20
N ILE A 114 -23.10 -1.35 -2.34
CA ILE A 114 -24.14 -0.40 -2.73
C ILE A 114 -25.50 -1.05 -2.47
N SER A 115 -26.17 -0.57 -1.42
CA SER A 115 -27.41 -1.16 -0.90
C SER A 115 -28.57 -1.08 -1.90
N GLU A 116 -28.62 -0.01 -2.67
CA GLU A 116 -29.70 0.33 -3.58
C GLU A 116 -29.77 -0.63 -4.77
N ILE A 117 -28.61 -1.08 -5.26
CA ILE A 117 -28.49 -2.08 -6.33
C ILE A 117 -28.14 -3.48 -5.81
N ARG A 118 -27.92 -3.62 -4.50
CA ARG A 118 -27.53 -4.86 -3.80
C ARG A 118 -26.31 -5.55 -4.42
N LYS A 119 -25.31 -4.77 -4.84
CA LYS A 119 -24.06 -5.30 -5.41
C LYS A 119 -22.87 -4.89 -4.55
N LEU A 120 -21.88 -5.77 -4.54
CA LEU A 120 -20.58 -5.50 -3.93
C LEU A 120 -19.58 -5.19 -5.04
N ILE A 121 -18.91 -4.05 -4.93
CA ILE A 121 -17.89 -3.61 -5.86
C ILE A 121 -16.53 -3.71 -5.19
N VAL A 122 -15.59 -4.37 -5.85
CA VAL A 122 -14.24 -4.61 -5.35
C VAL A 122 -13.22 -4.10 -6.35
N PHE A 123 -12.21 -3.40 -5.84
CA PHE A 123 -11.04 -2.98 -6.59
C PHE A 123 -9.81 -3.76 -6.15
N GLU A 124 -9.23 -4.46 -7.11
CA GLU A 124 -7.98 -5.18 -6.94
C GLU A 124 -6.81 -4.19 -6.99
N GLY A 125 -5.82 -4.34 -6.11
CA GLY A 125 -4.71 -3.40 -6.04
C GLY A 125 -3.72 -3.44 -7.20
N THR A 126 -3.74 -4.52 -7.97
CA THR A 126 -2.74 -4.85 -8.99
C THR A 126 -3.29 -4.70 -10.41
N ARG A 127 -4.62 -4.70 -10.57
CA ARG A 127 -5.27 -4.56 -11.88
C ARG A 127 -6.21 -3.35 -11.91
N PRO A 128 -6.25 -2.60 -13.01
CA PRO A 128 -7.15 -1.47 -13.24
C PRO A 128 -8.59 -1.93 -13.53
N VAL A 129 -9.14 -2.78 -12.67
CA VAL A 129 -10.37 -3.52 -12.93
C VAL A 129 -11.31 -3.43 -11.74
N MET A 130 -12.57 -3.15 -12.03
CA MET A 130 -13.67 -3.16 -11.09
C MET A 130 -14.39 -4.51 -11.18
N GLN A 131 -14.40 -5.24 -10.07
CA GLN A 131 -15.10 -6.52 -9.96
C GLN A 131 -16.43 -6.32 -9.25
N ILE A 132 -17.50 -6.84 -9.84
CA ILE A 132 -18.85 -6.76 -9.29
C ILE A 132 -19.27 -8.15 -8.83
N TYR A 133 -19.70 -8.25 -7.59
CA TYR A 133 -20.15 -9.47 -6.96
C TYR A 133 -21.62 -9.38 -6.57
N ASP A 134 -22.31 -10.52 -6.61
CA ASP A 134 -23.70 -10.63 -6.18
C ASP A 134 -23.83 -11.30 -4.81
N PRO A 135 -24.09 -10.53 -3.73
CA PRO A 135 -24.29 -11.07 -2.39
C PRO A 135 -25.68 -11.62 -2.12
N THR A 136 -26.60 -11.59 -3.09
CA THR A 136 -28.02 -11.95 -2.87
C THR A 136 -28.19 -13.34 -2.25
N ALA A 137 -27.41 -14.33 -2.68
CA ALA A 137 -27.53 -15.70 -2.16
C ALA A 137 -27.12 -15.80 -0.68
N ILE A 138 -26.06 -15.09 -0.26
CA ILE A 138 -25.59 -15.09 1.13
C ILE A 138 -26.57 -14.31 2.01
N LEU A 139 -26.96 -13.11 1.57
CA LEU A 139 -27.90 -12.27 2.32
C LEU A 139 -29.30 -12.90 2.46
N ALA A 140 -29.73 -13.69 1.47
CA ALA A 140 -30.98 -14.44 1.55
C ALA A 140 -30.89 -15.64 2.51
N SER A 141 -29.72 -16.27 2.61
CA SER A 141 -29.47 -17.38 3.55
C SER A 141 -29.50 -16.90 5.01
N GLU A 142 -29.00 -15.70 5.29
CA GLU A 142 -28.99 -15.12 6.64
C GLU A 142 -30.37 -14.59 7.08
N ALA A 143 -31.21 -14.18 6.13
CA ALA A 143 -32.57 -13.69 6.41
C ALA A 143 -33.60 -14.81 6.65
N ALA A 144 -33.27 -16.06 6.29
CA ALA A 144 -34.10 -17.22 6.57
C ALA A 144 -33.79 -17.74 7.99
N GLU A 145 -34.60 -17.36 8.98
CA GLU A 145 -34.49 -17.81 10.39
C GLU A 145 -34.70 -19.33 10.61
N SER A 146 -34.48 -20.18 9.63
CA SER A 146 -34.69 -21.62 9.72
C SER A 146 -33.39 -22.42 9.63
N SER A 147 -32.85 -22.69 10.82
CA SER A 147 -32.35 -23.99 11.29
C SER A 147 -31.20 -24.68 10.53
N VAL A 148 -30.17 -24.98 11.34
CA VAL A 148 -28.99 -25.84 11.12
C VAL A 148 -27.81 -25.08 10.53
N ASP A 149 -27.06 -24.41 11.42
CA ASP A 149 -25.66 -24.08 11.22
C ASP A 149 -24.85 -25.37 11.01
N ASP A 150 -24.84 -25.89 9.79
CA ASP A 150 -23.77 -26.77 9.34
C ASP A 150 -22.70 -25.88 8.70
N PRO A 151 -21.59 -25.56 9.40
CA PRO A 151 -20.55 -24.65 8.92
C PRO A 151 -19.89 -25.11 7.61
N GLY A 152 -20.17 -26.34 7.15
CA GLY A 152 -19.72 -26.85 5.85
C GLY A 152 -20.60 -26.50 4.65
N ASN A 153 -21.79 -25.90 4.83
CA ASN A 153 -22.77 -25.74 3.74
C ASN A 153 -23.10 -24.27 3.38
N ALA A 154 -22.54 -23.29 4.11
CA ALA A 154 -22.65 -21.89 3.72
C ALA A 154 -21.76 -21.65 2.48
N PRO A 155 -22.27 -21.02 1.40
CA PRO A 155 -21.44 -20.66 0.27
C PRO A 155 -20.34 -19.69 0.75
N THR A 156 -19.09 -20.17 0.79
CA THR A 156 -17.94 -19.43 1.31
C THR A 156 -17.37 -18.40 0.32
N SER A 157 -17.97 -18.27 -0.87
CA SER A 157 -17.52 -17.35 -1.90
C SER A 157 -18.68 -16.66 -2.62
N LEU A 158 -18.49 -15.39 -2.93
CA LEU A 158 -19.42 -14.60 -3.72
C LEU A 158 -19.22 -14.88 -5.21
N PRO A 159 -20.29 -15.09 -5.99
CA PRO A 159 -20.18 -15.18 -7.44
C PRO A 159 -19.79 -13.82 -8.03
N LEU A 160 -18.69 -13.81 -8.78
CA LEU A 160 -18.32 -12.68 -9.64
C LEU A 160 -19.33 -12.59 -10.79
N THR A 161 -20.02 -11.47 -10.92
CA THR A 161 -20.98 -11.25 -12.02
C THR A 161 -20.32 -10.58 -13.20
N HIS A 162 -19.57 -9.51 -12.95
CA HIS A 162 -18.97 -8.68 -14.01
C HIS A 162 -17.57 -8.22 -13.65
N GLU A 163 -16.74 -8.09 -14.67
CA GLU A 163 -15.41 -7.51 -14.60
C GLU A 163 -15.36 -6.32 -15.58
N ILE A 164 -15.28 -5.10 -15.04
CA ILE A 164 -15.35 -3.86 -15.83
C ILE A 164 -14.02 -3.14 -15.70
N HIS A 165 -13.40 -2.84 -16.83
CA HIS A 165 -12.18 -2.06 -16.86
C HIS A 165 -12.51 -0.58 -17.10
N PRO A 166 -12.33 0.34 -16.13
CA PRO A 166 -12.76 1.73 -16.25
C PRO A 166 -12.16 2.46 -17.47
N LEU A 167 -10.95 2.10 -17.89
CA LEU A 167 -10.29 2.70 -19.07
C LEU A 167 -10.42 1.96 -20.41
N ALA A 168 -10.97 0.74 -20.46
CA ALA A 168 -10.82 -0.14 -21.64
C ALA A 168 -11.55 0.35 -22.90
N TYR A 169 -12.26 1.46 -22.77
CA TYR A 169 -13.10 2.07 -23.81
C TYR A 169 -12.52 3.38 -24.34
N THR A 170 -11.32 3.77 -23.87
CA THR A 170 -10.57 4.90 -24.41
C THR A 170 -9.91 4.50 -25.73
N SER A 171 -9.96 5.37 -26.76
CA SER A 171 -9.30 5.10 -28.03
C SER A 171 -7.79 4.86 -27.85
N GLY A 172 -7.29 3.71 -28.30
CA GLY A 172 -5.88 3.34 -28.16
C GLY A 172 -5.55 2.50 -26.92
N TYR A 173 -6.53 2.22 -26.05
CA TYR A 173 -6.35 1.27 -24.95
C TYR A 173 -6.15 -0.15 -25.48
N ARG A 174 -5.07 -0.83 -25.10
CA ARG A 174 -4.84 -2.24 -25.49
C ARG A 174 -4.98 -3.15 -24.27
N ARG A 175 -6.00 -4.02 -24.29
CA ARG A 175 -6.36 -4.95 -23.20
C ARG A 175 -5.27 -5.99 -22.88
N ASP A 176 -4.38 -6.26 -23.84
CA ASP A 176 -3.22 -7.15 -23.65
C ASP A 176 -2.19 -6.59 -22.66
N GLN A 177 -2.21 -5.28 -22.39
CA GLN A 177 -1.33 -4.66 -21.38
C GLN A 177 -1.79 -4.93 -19.94
N ASP A 178 -3.05 -5.30 -19.71
CA ASP A 178 -3.64 -5.48 -18.37
C ASP A 178 -3.03 -6.68 -17.62
N ALA A 179 -2.56 -7.67 -18.36
CA ALA A 179 -1.92 -8.88 -17.82
C ALA A 179 -0.41 -8.71 -17.55
N VAL A 180 0.21 -7.64 -18.06
CA VAL A 180 1.69 -7.49 -18.11
C VAL A 180 2.19 -6.37 -17.18
N ARG A 181 1.30 -5.55 -16.60
CA ARG A 181 1.70 -4.46 -15.72
C ARG A 181 2.12 -4.99 -14.35
N SER A 182 3.39 -4.75 -13.99
CA SER A 182 3.98 -5.13 -12.71
C SER A 182 3.42 -4.31 -11.56
N GLU A 183 3.42 -4.88 -10.36
CA GLU A 183 3.00 -4.24 -9.10
C GLU A 183 3.75 -2.92 -8.81
N HIS A 184 4.90 -2.69 -9.44
CA HIS A 184 5.73 -1.50 -9.30
C HIS A 184 5.57 -0.47 -10.42
N SER A 185 4.58 -0.63 -11.31
CA SER A 185 4.34 0.36 -12.36
C SER A 185 3.82 1.68 -11.77
N PRO A 186 4.47 2.83 -12.03
CA PRO A 186 4.02 4.13 -11.53
C PRO A 186 2.69 4.59 -12.15
N VAL A 187 2.22 3.89 -13.19
CA VAL A 187 0.92 4.12 -13.86
C VAL A 187 -0.03 2.96 -13.51
N GLN A 188 -0.16 2.65 -12.21
CA GLN A 188 -1.31 1.91 -11.73
C GLN A 188 -2.54 2.79 -11.91
N VAL A 189 -3.31 2.50 -12.94
CA VAL A 189 -4.62 3.11 -13.12
C VAL A 189 -5.58 2.44 -12.15
N ASN A 190 -5.40 2.73 -10.87
CA ASN A 190 -6.35 2.32 -9.86
C ASN A 190 -7.55 3.27 -9.97
N ALA A 191 -8.76 2.71 -9.89
CA ALA A 191 -9.88 3.53 -9.48
C ALA A 191 -9.60 4.00 -8.05
N PHE A 192 -9.65 5.31 -7.85
CA PHE A 192 -9.36 5.92 -6.56
C PHE A 192 -10.60 6.05 -5.70
N ALA A 193 -11.76 6.19 -6.34
CA ALA A 193 -13.04 6.31 -5.68
C ALA A 193 -14.19 6.00 -6.62
N ILE A 194 -15.27 5.51 -6.03
CA ILE A 194 -16.54 5.22 -6.66
C ILE A 194 -17.66 5.85 -5.84
N LYS A 195 -18.76 6.22 -6.48
CA LYS A 195 -19.99 6.61 -5.78
C LYS A 195 -21.21 6.32 -6.62
N TYR A 196 -22.23 5.76 -5.99
CA TYR A 196 -23.55 5.60 -6.59
C TYR A 196 -24.41 6.85 -6.39
N LEU A 197 -24.94 7.38 -7.49
CA LEU A 197 -25.78 8.57 -7.54
C LEU A 197 -27.24 8.13 -7.54
N THR A 198 -27.76 7.83 -6.35
CA THR A 198 -29.04 7.15 -6.09
C THR A 198 -30.25 7.67 -6.87
N THR A 199 -30.40 8.98 -7.04
CA THR A 199 -31.53 9.60 -7.74
C THR A 199 -31.42 9.58 -9.26
N LEU A 200 -30.22 9.34 -9.79
CA LEU A 200 -29.92 9.36 -11.23
C LEU A 200 -29.64 7.96 -11.79
N ASP A 201 -29.48 6.97 -10.92
CA ASP A 201 -29.06 5.61 -11.27
C ASP A 201 -27.73 5.56 -12.04
N ILE A 202 -26.82 6.47 -11.67
CA ILE A 202 -25.51 6.63 -12.28
C ILE A 202 -24.43 6.21 -11.28
N LEU A 203 -23.43 5.50 -11.77
CA LEU A 203 -22.21 5.21 -11.03
C LEU A 203 -21.10 6.16 -11.48
N ALA A 204 -20.58 6.98 -10.58
CA ALA A 204 -19.41 7.80 -10.82
C ALA A 204 -18.15 7.04 -10.38
N VAL A 205 -17.14 6.99 -11.26
CA VAL A 205 -15.87 6.31 -11.02
C VAL A 205 -14.74 7.27 -11.37
N SER A 206 -13.86 7.56 -10.41
CA SER A 206 -12.60 8.24 -10.67
C SER A 206 -11.47 7.23 -10.83
N ALA A 207 -10.79 7.29 -11.96
CA ALA A 207 -9.64 6.44 -12.27
C ALA A 207 -8.35 7.25 -12.33
N GLY A 208 -7.21 6.55 -12.31
CA GLY A 208 -5.89 7.17 -12.38
C GLY A 208 -5.49 7.79 -13.71
N ASP A 209 -6.38 7.87 -14.70
CA ASP A 209 -6.16 8.56 -15.98
C ASP A 209 -6.56 10.04 -15.94
N LEU A 210 -6.73 10.62 -14.74
CA LEU A 210 -7.20 11.98 -14.52
C LEU A 210 -8.61 12.22 -15.08
N LYS A 211 -9.45 11.19 -15.16
CA LYS A 211 -10.84 11.35 -15.57
C LYS A 211 -11.82 10.89 -14.51
N LEU A 212 -12.98 11.53 -14.57
CA LEU A 212 -14.19 11.11 -13.89
C LEU A 212 -15.12 10.51 -14.95
N SER A 213 -15.45 9.23 -14.79
CA SER A 213 -16.32 8.48 -15.70
C SER A 213 -17.66 8.23 -15.06
N PHE A 214 -18.73 8.39 -15.84
CA PHE A 214 -20.11 8.19 -15.39
C PHE A 214 -20.72 7.03 -16.15
N TRP A 215 -21.38 6.14 -15.43
CA TRP A 215 -21.84 4.87 -15.98
C TRP A 215 -23.30 4.64 -15.63
N ASN A 216 -24.06 4.09 -16.57
CA ASN A 216 -25.41 3.63 -16.27
C ASN A 216 -25.32 2.35 -15.43
N CYS A 217 -26.06 2.25 -14.32
CA CYS A 217 -25.98 1.06 -13.46
C CYS A 217 -26.57 -0.20 -14.10
N ALA A 218 -27.34 -0.08 -15.19
CA ALA A 218 -27.76 -1.20 -16.03
C ALA A 218 -26.58 -2.09 -16.48
N ILE A 219 -25.38 -1.51 -16.64
CA ILE A 219 -24.17 -2.27 -17.00
C ILE A 219 -23.80 -3.36 -15.99
N MET A 220 -24.27 -3.25 -14.74
CA MET A 220 -24.03 -4.23 -13.69
C MET A 220 -24.94 -5.46 -13.80
N PHE A 221 -25.86 -5.43 -14.76
CA PHE A 221 -26.89 -6.46 -14.97
C PHE A 221 -26.92 -6.99 -16.41
N THR A 222 -26.20 -6.37 -17.35
CA THR A 222 -26.16 -6.79 -18.75
C THR A 222 -24.82 -7.40 -19.12
N SER A 223 -24.83 -8.37 -20.03
CA SER A 223 -23.62 -8.95 -20.62
C SER A 223 -23.07 -8.13 -21.79
N GLU A 224 -23.64 -6.96 -22.06
CA GLU A 224 -23.18 -6.07 -23.12
C GLU A 224 -21.84 -5.44 -22.74
N ILE A 225 -21.08 -5.02 -23.75
CA ILE A 225 -19.81 -4.33 -23.51
C ILE A 225 -20.15 -2.96 -22.92
N PRO A 226 -19.82 -2.69 -21.65
CA PRO A 226 -20.29 -1.47 -21.00
C PRO A 226 -19.51 -0.28 -21.53
N THR A 227 -20.22 0.79 -21.90
CA THR A 227 -19.59 2.07 -22.26
C THR A 227 -19.98 3.14 -21.25
N PRO A 228 -19.06 4.00 -20.84
CA PRO A 228 -19.39 5.13 -19.99
C PRO A 228 -20.37 6.05 -20.72
N MET A 229 -21.31 6.62 -19.98
CA MET A 229 -22.24 7.64 -20.45
C MET A 229 -21.50 8.95 -20.77
N GLU A 230 -20.54 9.32 -19.91
CA GLU A 230 -19.77 10.55 -20.03
C GLU A 230 -18.37 10.34 -19.43
N LEU A 231 -17.36 10.99 -20.02
CA LEU A 231 -16.02 11.10 -19.44
C LEU A 231 -15.62 12.57 -19.32
N VAL A 232 -15.28 12.99 -18.11
CA VAL A 232 -14.86 14.35 -17.82
C VAL A 232 -13.39 14.35 -17.41
N ALA A 233 -12.57 15.16 -18.09
CA ALA A 233 -11.18 15.35 -17.72
C ALA A 233 -11.06 16.21 -16.46
N THR A 234 -10.12 15.84 -15.59
CA THR A 234 -9.80 16.55 -14.35
C THR A 234 -8.32 16.92 -14.37
N GLU A 235 -7.96 18.04 -13.73
CA GLU A 235 -6.55 18.46 -13.63
C GLU A 235 -5.73 17.53 -12.72
N HIS A 236 -6.39 16.95 -11.72
CA HIS A 236 -5.79 16.15 -10.66
C HIS A 236 -6.66 14.91 -10.38
N PRO A 237 -6.06 13.76 -9.99
CA PRO A 237 -6.84 12.57 -9.61
C PRO A 237 -7.81 12.87 -8.47
N GLN A 238 -9.04 12.35 -8.55
CA GLN A 238 -10.06 12.51 -7.52
C GLN A 238 -10.06 11.29 -6.60
N ARG A 239 -9.92 11.52 -5.28
CA ARG A 239 -9.77 10.45 -4.27
C ARG A 239 -11.01 10.18 -3.45
N ILE A 240 -11.94 11.14 -3.38
CA ILE A 240 -13.17 11.02 -2.59
C ILE A 240 -14.29 11.55 -3.47
N LEU A 241 -15.38 10.80 -3.56
CA LEU A 241 -16.61 11.19 -4.24
C LEU A 241 -17.75 11.13 -3.22
N GLU A 242 -18.48 12.23 -3.06
CA GLU A 242 -19.65 12.30 -2.20
C GLU A 242 -20.86 12.89 -2.91
N TRP A 243 -21.99 12.19 -2.82
CA TRP A 243 -23.21 12.53 -3.54
C TRP A 243 -24.23 13.17 -2.61
N ALA A 244 -24.75 14.33 -3.02
CA ALA A 244 -25.88 14.98 -2.37
C ALA A 244 -27.13 14.85 -3.28
N PRO A 245 -28.05 13.91 -2.98
CA PRO A 245 -29.18 13.60 -3.86
C PRO A 245 -30.16 14.77 -4.04
N LYS A 246 -30.51 15.46 -2.94
CA LYS A 246 -31.50 16.57 -2.96
C LYS A 246 -31.08 17.72 -3.89
N PRO A 247 -29.83 18.24 -3.82
CA PRO A 247 -29.39 19.30 -4.73
C PRO A 247 -28.85 18.78 -6.07
N SER A 248 -28.80 17.46 -6.30
CA SER A 248 -28.17 16.85 -7.47
C SER A 248 -26.72 17.32 -7.68
N ARG A 249 -25.93 17.28 -6.59
CA ARG A 249 -24.54 17.74 -6.57
C ARG A 249 -23.61 16.60 -6.20
N LEU A 250 -22.59 16.39 -7.02
CA LEU A 250 -21.46 15.52 -6.69
C LEU A 250 -20.33 16.41 -6.20
N PHE A 251 -19.74 16.04 -5.07
CA PHE A 251 -18.54 16.66 -4.53
C PHE A 251 -17.38 15.70 -4.73
N THR A 252 -16.27 16.20 -5.26
CA THR A 252 -15.05 15.40 -5.35
C THR A 252 -13.88 16.10 -4.68
N VAL A 253 -13.02 15.32 -4.04
CA VAL A 253 -11.77 15.81 -3.43
C VAL A 253 -10.60 15.28 -4.22
N SER A 254 -9.76 16.17 -4.74
CA SER A 254 -8.55 15.81 -5.47
C SER A 254 -7.35 15.58 -4.54
N ILE A 255 -6.26 15.03 -5.07
CA ILE A 255 -5.01 14.77 -4.33
C ILE A 255 -4.38 16.01 -3.70
N ASP A 256 -4.64 17.20 -4.24
CA ASP A 256 -4.18 18.50 -3.74
C ASP A 256 -5.18 19.13 -2.75
N ASN A 257 -6.13 18.33 -2.26
CA ASN A 257 -7.17 18.70 -1.30
C ASN A 257 -8.13 19.78 -1.79
N ARG A 258 -8.24 20.01 -3.11
CA ARG A 258 -9.29 20.87 -3.67
C ARG A 258 -10.61 20.12 -3.73
N ILE A 259 -11.68 20.83 -3.38
CA ILE A 259 -13.05 20.31 -3.49
C ILE A 259 -13.65 20.87 -4.79
N LEU A 260 -14.00 19.97 -5.70
CA LEU A 260 -14.74 20.31 -6.92
C LEU A 260 -16.21 19.98 -6.71
N VAL A 261 -17.08 20.84 -7.27
CA VAL A 261 -18.53 20.68 -7.18
C VAL A 261 -19.08 20.51 -8.58
N TRP A 262 -19.72 19.37 -8.82
CA TRP A 262 -20.27 19.00 -10.10
C TRP A 262 -21.79 19.10 -10.07
N THR A 263 -22.37 19.64 -11.14
CA THR A 263 -23.80 19.51 -11.43
C THR A 263 -23.96 18.25 -12.25
N VAL A 264 -24.70 17.27 -11.74
CA VAL A 264 -25.02 16.06 -12.50
C VAL A 264 -26.51 16.06 -12.76
N SER A 265 -26.88 15.95 -14.03
CA SER A 265 -28.25 15.84 -14.52
C SER A 265 -28.30 14.78 -15.61
N GLN A 266 -29.40 14.03 -15.69
CA GLN A 266 -29.68 13.10 -16.79
C GLN A 266 -29.94 13.85 -18.11
#